data_AF-A0A0A1VPA5-F1
#
_entry.id   AF-A0A0A1VPA5-F1
#
_cell.length_a   1.000
_cell.length_b   1.000
_cell.length_c   1.000
_cell.angle_alpha   90.00
_cell.angle_beta   90.00
_cell.angle_gamma   90.00
#
_symmetry.space_group_name_H-M   'P 1'
#
loop_
_entity.id
_entity.type
_entity.pdbx_description
1 polymer ?
#
loop_
_entity_poly.entity_id
_entity_poly.type
_entity_poly.pdbx_seq_one_letter_code
_entity_poly.pdbx_strand_id
1 'polypeptide(L)'
;MYFTDSTVTSDFIVDTLEDFWESEKYRFEKIKSLIINQDNRPENNSRRTQFMKRIVEFYKKYQVDIRLAYYPPYHSKYNPTKYRTKSLKSRREWGFMRNSTNLETPMNQYNALKQALKPHLRWHGARLSFLALFLLALLKVKTVNLKELALGFEGRVLVESHYKRLQRFFGDFEIDYPEIARIVVQWLNIPQPWVLSIDRTNWSFGSHHYNILTVGIVHEGVAIPILWWMLKKKKGNSNSDERMRFIEEMLKIFPSAEIRCLCGDREFIGLAWLRYLLLEPMLAFCLRIRATDKIEYNGKRLAAKVIFAHLAIGESQRLQGSCLIWGYPVSVEALRLPDNSLLIVIGQPDCLGLIQDYAQRWGIETLFGIFKTRGFCLESTHFTDPKRLRKLLALLTLALVWSLKTGLEIHHLNPIPIKKHGRRAKSLFRLGLDHLRHLILNPSLPNFSLFLQSLHFLSCT
;
A
#
# COMPACT_ATOMS: atom_id res chain seq x y z
N MET A 1 -54.57 -14.80 -30.28
CA MET A 1 -53.59 -13.72 -30.52
C MET A 1 -53.85 -12.70 -29.42
N TYR A 2 -52.90 -12.46 -28.51
CA TYR A 2 -53.10 -11.49 -27.43
C TYR A 2 -52.87 -10.08 -28.01
N PHE A 3 -53.87 -9.22 -27.91
CA PHE A 3 -53.77 -7.81 -28.30
C PHE A 3 -53.45 -7.00 -27.05
N THR A 4 -52.34 -6.28 -27.05
CA THR A 4 -51.87 -5.51 -25.89
C THR A 4 -51.54 -4.07 -26.29
N ASP A 5 -51.62 -3.14 -25.34
CA ASP A 5 -51.45 -1.71 -25.60
C ASP A 5 -49.97 -1.27 -25.81
N SER A 6 -48.98 -2.12 -25.48
CA SER A 6 -47.55 -1.77 -25.61
C SER A 6 -46.76 -2.75 -26.49
N THR A 7 -45.85 -2.21 -27.32
CA THR A 7 -44.91 -2.96 -28.18
C THR A 7 -43.62 -3.36 -27.46
N VAL A 8 -43.45 -2.97 -26.19
CA VAL A 8 -42.25 -3.23 -25.40
C VAL A 8 -42.45 -4.48 -24.54
N THR A 9 -41.58 -5.49 -24.69
CA THR A 9 -41.71 -6.82 -24.06
C THR A 9 -41.95 -6.79 -22.54
N SER A 10 -41.41 -5.80 -21.80
CA SER A 10 -41.69 -5.69 -20.36
C SER A 10 -43.11 -5.28 -20.04
N ASP A 11 -43.66 -4.38 -20.84
CA ASP A 11 -44.99 -3.85 -20.61
C ASP A 11 -46.02 -4.90 -21.02
N PHE A 12 -45.77 -5.58 -22.14
CA PHE A 12 -46.51 -6.75 -22.60
C PHE A 12 -46.70 -7.82 -21.50
N ILE A 13 -45.65 -8.11 -20.71
CA ILE A 13 -45.71 -9.08 -19.62
C ILE A 13 -46.67 -8.62 -18.52
N VAL A 14 -46.68 -7.33 -18.19
CA VAL A 14 -47.57 -6.81 -17.14
C VAL A 14 -49.00 -6.66 -17.67
N ASP A 15 -49.19 -6.26 -18.93
CA ASP A 15 -50.50 -6.24 -19.59
C ASP A 15 -51.15 -7.64 -19.53
N THR A 16 -50.40 -8.67 -19.96
CA THR A 16 -50.87 -10.06 -19.93
C THR A 16 -51.18 -10.53 -18.51
N LEU A 17 -50.39 -10.10 -17.52
CA LEU A 17 -50.62 -10.43 -16.11
C LEU A 17 -51.89 -9.74 -15.58
N GLU A 18 -52.14 -8.49 -15.96
CA GLU A 18 -53.34 -7.73 -15.61
C GLU A 18 -54.59 -8.39 -16.20
N ASP A 19 -54.56 -8.70 -17.49
CA ASP A 19 -55.65 -9.36 -18.20
C ASP A 19 -55.99 -10.72 -17.57
N PHE A 20 -54.97 -11.55 -17.35
CA PHE A 20 -55.14 -12.86 -16.71
C PHE A 20 -55.71 -12.73 -15.29
N TRP A 21 -55.20 -11.77 -14.51
CA TRP A 21 -55.67 -11.60 -13.13
C TRP A 21 -57.12 -11.10 -13.10
N GLU A 22 -57.51 -10.18 -13.98
CA GLU A 22 -58.90 -9.71 -14.04
C GLU A 22 -59.86 -10.82 -14.47
N SER A 23 -59.46 -11.67 -15.42
CA SER A 23 -60.32 -12.76 -15.92
C SER A 23 -60.41 -13.95 -14.96
N GLU A 24 -59.32 -14.30 -14.27
CA GLU A 24 -59.27 -15.55 -13.48
C GLU A 24 -59.28 -15.36 -11.95
N LYS A 25 -59.20 -14.13 -11.42
CA LYS A 25 -59.10 -13.91 -9.96
C LYS A 25 -60.20 -14.56 -9.13
N TYR A 26 -61.41 -14.71 -9.68
CA TYR A 26 -62.55 -15.35 -9.00
C TYR A 26 -62.28 -16.82 -8.67
N ARG A 27 -61.38 -17.48 -9.39
CA ARG A 27 -60.96 -18.87 -9.13
C ARG A 27 -59.91 -18.97 -8.02
N PHE A 28 -59.33 -17.84 -7.62
CA PHE A 28 -58.16 -17.74 -6.75
C PHE A 28 -58.40 -16.81 -5.55
N GLU A 29 -59.63 -16.69 -5.06
CA GLU A 29 -60.04 -15.75 -3.99
C GLU A 29 -59.20 -15.86 -2.69
N LYS A 30 -58.61 -17.03 -2.42
CA LYS A 30 -57.78 -17.27 -1.23
C LYS A 30 -56.28 -16.96 -1.45
N ILE A 31 -55.86 -16.68 -2.68
CA ILE A 31 -54.45 -16.41 -3.01
C ILE A 31 -54.10 -14.96 -2.66
N LYS A 32 -53.14 -14.81 -1.74
CA LYS A 32 -52.63 -13.50 -1.30
C LYS A 32 -51.26 -13.15 -1.87
N SER A 33 -50.63 -14.08 -2.58
CA SER A 33 -49.29 -13.89 -3.13
C SER A 33 -49.09 -14.58 -4.46
N LEU A 34 -48.47 -13.89 -5.42
CA LEU A 34 -48.07 -14.42 -6.72
C LEU A 34 -46.56 -14.51 -6.81
N ILE A 35 -46.06 -15.63 -7.32
CA ILE A 35 -44.63 -15.80 -7.62
C ILE A 35 -44.45 -15.74 -9.12
N ILE A 36 -43.68 -14.76 -9.60
CA ILE A 36 -43.34 -14.61 -11.01
C ILE A 36 -41.90 -15.11 -11.19
N ASN A 37 -41.75 -16.18 -11.95
CA ASN A 37 -40.43 -16.68 -12.35
C ASN A 37 -39.88 -15.82 -13.48
N GLN A 38 -38.75 -15.16 -13.23
CA GLN A 38 -38.09 -14.33 -14.23
C GLN A 38 -36.89 -15.07 -14.82
N ASP A 39 -36.99 -15.44 -16.09
CA ASP A 39 -35.81 -15.72 -16.90
C ASP A 39 -35.16 -14.38 -17.20
N ASN A 40 -33.98 -14.11 -16.62
CA ASN A 40 -33.22 -12.84 -16.62
C ASN A 40 -32.82 -12.33 -18.04
N ARG A 41 -33.76 -12.17 -18.97
CA ARG A 41 -33.54 -11.53 -20.26
C ARG A 41 -33.43 -10.01 -20.07
N PRO A 42 -32.76 -9.29 -20.98
CA PRO A 42 -32.56 -7.85 -20.84
C PRO A 42 -33.86 -7.06 -20.65
N GLU A 43 -34.95 -7.58 -21.23
CA GLU A 43 -36.22 -6.87 -21.36
C GLU A 43 -37.11 -6.99 -20.11
N ASN A 44 -36.99 -8.06 -19.31
CA ASN A 44 -37.76 -8.29 -18.08
C ASN A 44 -36.91 -8.15 -16.80
N ASN A 45 -35.70 -7.60 -16.94
CA ASN A 45 -34.76 -7.39 -15.84
C ASN A 45 -35.32 -6.41 -14.80
N SER A 46 -35.26 -6.78 -13.52
CA SER A 46 -35.71 -5.95 -12.38
C SER A 46 -34.94 -4.65 -12.17
N ARG A 47 -33.82 -4.44 -12.89
CA ARG A 47 -33.15 -3.14 -12.99
C ARG A 47 -33.87 -2.16 -13.92
N ARG A 48 -34.80 -2.62 -14.76
CA ARG A 48 -35.57 -1.76 -15.66
C ARG A 48 -36.64 -1.02 -14.87
N THR A 49 -36.54 0.31 -14.87
CA THR A 49 -37.38 1.17 -14.03
C THR A 49 -38.88 1.07 -14.40
N GLN A 50 -39.20 0.86 -15.68
CA GLN A 50 -40.58 0.78 -16.16
C GLN A 50 -41.29 -0.51 -15.75
N PHE A 51 -40.68 -1.69 -15.98
CA PHE A 51 -41.23 -2.98 -15.59
C PHE A 51 -41.57 -3.04 -14.09
N MET A 52 -40.62 -2.64 -13.25
CA MET A 52 -40.82 -2.63 -11.80
C MET A 52 -41.87 -1.63 -11.34
N LYS A 53 -41.94 -0.45 -11.99
CA LYS A 53 -43.00 0.54 -11.72
C LYS A 53 -44.38 -0.09 -11.96
N ARG A 54 -44.56 -0.77 -13.09
CA ARG A 54 -45.83 -1.41 -13.45
C ARG A 54 -46.20 -2.59 -12.54
N ILE A 55 -45.23 -3.41 -12.12
CA ILE A 55 -45.45 -4.47 -11.12
C ILE A 55 -45.91 -3.89 -9.77
N VAL A 56 -45.36 -2.73 -9.35
CA VAL A 56 -45.81 -2.04 -8.14
C VAL A 56 -47.21 -1.45 -8.31
N GLU A 57 -47.56 -0.98 -9.51
CA GLU A 57 -48.91 -0.49 -9.83
C GLU A 57 -49.93 -1.63 -9.80
N PHE A 58 -49.60 -2.80 -10.35
CA PHE A 58 -50.40 -4.02 -10.23
C PHE A 58 -50.65 -4.39 -8.76
N TYR A 59 -49.59 -4.46 -7.93
CA TYR A 59 -49.72 -4.75 -6.51
C TYR A 59 -50.70 -3.78 -5.83
N LYS A 60 -50.58 -2.48 -6.12
CA LYS A 60 -51.46 -1.47 -5.54
C LYS A 60 -52.91 -1.63 -5.99
N LYS A 61 -53.13 -1.95 -7.27
CA LYS A 61 -54.47 -2.11 -7.86
C LYS A 61 -55.20 -3.31 -7.27
N TYR A 62 -54.52 -4.45 -7.12
CA TYR A 62 -55.18 -5.70 -6.71
C TYR A 62 -54.89 -6.16 -5.29
N GLN A 63 -53.97 -5.51 -4.57
CA GLN A 63 -53.56 -5.85 -3.20
C GLN A 63 -53.01 -7.29 -3.06
N VAL A 64 -52.35 -7.79 -4.11
CA VAL A 64 -51.77 -9.14 -4.17
C VAL A 64 -50.25 -9.04 -4.10
N ASP A 65 -49.64 -9.69 -3.09
CA ASP A 65 -48.20 -9.62 -2.85
C ASP A 65 -47.41 -10.31 -3.99
N ILE A 66 -46.60 -9.56 -4.72
CA ILE A 66 -45.81 -10.12 -5.83
C ILE A 66 -44.41 -10.47 -5.35
N ARG A 67 -44.00 -11.70 -5.60
CA ARG A 67 -42.64 -12.19 -5.38
C ARG A 67 -41.98 -12.49 -6.71
N LEU A 68 -40.85 -11.85 -6.96
CA LEU A 68 -40.04 -12.14 -8.14
C LEU A 68 -39.00 -13.19 -7.77
N ALA A 69 -39.03 -14.33 -8.46
CA ALA A 69 -38.07 -15.41 -8.29
C ALA A 69 -37.02 -15.33 -9.39
N TYR A 70 -35.74 -15.39 -9.00
CA TYR A 70 -34.59 -15.29 -9.91
C TYR A 70 -33.81 -16.59 -9.96
N TYR A 71 -33.52 -17.07 -11.17
CA TYR A 71 -32.52 -18.12 -11.37
C TYR A 71 -31.10 -17.55 -11.33
N PRO A 72 -30.15 -18.15 -10.58
CA PRO A 72 -28.73 -17.89 -10.75
C PRO A 72 -28.33 -18.29 -12.18
N PRO A 73 -27.53 -17.49 -12.90
CA PRO A 73 -27.03 -17.90 -14.21
C PRO A 73 -26.13 -19.12 -14.04
N TYR A 74 -26.63 -20.27 -14.50
CA TYR A 74 -25.98 -21.58 -14.56
C TYR A 74 -25.59 -22.20 -13.21
N HIS A 75 -26.56 -22.77 -12.50
CA HIS A 75 -26.41 -24.08 -11.85
C HIS A 75 -27.80 -24.69 -11.57
N SER A 76 -27.94 -25.95 -11.98
CA SER A 76 -29.02 -26.92 -11.72
C SER A 76 -30.46 -26.59 -12.17
N LYS A 77 -30.84 -27.16 -13.32
CA LYS A 77 -32.24 -27.56 -13.60
C LYS A 77 -32.76 -28.68 -12.67
N TYR A 78 -31.95 -29.16 -11.70
CA TYR A 78 -32.22 -30.35 -10.88
C TYR A 78 -31.91 -30.20 -9.39
N ASN A 79 -32.00 -28.99 -8.81
CA ASN A 79 -31.87 -28.85 -7.35
C ASN A 79 -32.82 -27.79 -6.78
N PRO A 80 -33.93 -28.17 -6.10
CA PRO A 80 -34.95 -27.24 -5.65
C PRO A 80 -34.57 -26.38 -4.43
N THR A 81 -33.35 -26.46 -3.90
CA THR A 81 -33.04 -25.87 -2.57
C THR A 81 -32.45 -24.46 -2.57
N LYS A 82 -32.37 -23.75 -3.71
CA LYS A 82 -31.87 -22.36 -3.76
C LYS A 82 -32.76 -21.42 -4.59
N TYR A 83 -34.00 -21.25 -4.15
CA TYR A 83 -34.83 -20.13 -4.62
C TYR A 83 -34.53 -18.88 -3.78
N ARG A 84 -34.16 -17.78 -4.45
CA ARG A 84 -34.17 -16.44 -3.82
C ARG A 84 -35.44 -15.72 -4.28
N THR A 85 -36.41 -15.59 -3.37
CA THR A 85 -37.64 -14.82 -3.58
C THR A 85 -37.55 -13.49 -2.83
N LYS A 86 -38.08 -12.42 -3.41
CA LYS A 86 -38.21 -11.10 -2.76
C LYS A 86 -39.62 -10.57 -2.97
N SER A 87 -40.32 -10.19 -1.88
CA SER A 87 -41.68 -9.62 -1.93
C SER A 87 -41.66 -8.12 -2.15
N LEU A 88 -42.66 -7.60 -2.87
CA LEU A 88 -42.84 -6.19 -3.16
C LEU A 88 -44.19 -5.71 -2.60
N LYS A 89 -44.16 -4.75 -1.68
CA LYS A 89 -45.33 -4.25 -0.95
C LYS A 89 -45.51 -2.73 -0.97
N SER A 90 -44.54 -1.90 -1.42
CA SER A 90 -44.77 -0.44 -1.52
C SER A 90 -43.77 0.38 -2.37
N ARG A 91 -44.12 1.65 -2.70
CA ARG A 91 -43.19 2.64 -3.31
C ARG A 91 -42.03 3.04 -2.37
N ARG A 92 -42.19 2.92 -1.03
CA ARG A 92 -41.09 3.17 -0.06
C ARG A 92 -40.03 2.06 -0.13
N GLU A 93 -40.44 0.82 -0.35
CA GLU A 93 -39.51 -0.29 -0.63
C GLU A 93 -38.77 -0.08 -1.95
N TRP A 94 -39.34 0.61 -2.93
CA TRP A 94 -38.63 1.01 -4.16
C TRP A 94 -37.53 2.06 -3.92
N GLY A 95 -37.76 3.02 -3.02
CA GLY A 95 -36.71 3.94 -2.56
C GLY A 95 -35.57 3.19 -1.84
N PHE A 96 -35.94 2.20 -1.02
CA PHE A 96 -35.00 1.22 -0.47
C PHE A 96 -34.34 0.39 -1.56
N MET A 97 -35.01 0.05 -2.67
CA MET A 97 -34.45 -0.70 -3.80
C MET A 97 -33.53 0.12 -4.72
N ARG A 98 -33.69 1.44 -4.85
CA ARG A 98 -32.69 2.31 -5.50
C ARG A 98 -31.41 2.39 -4.68
N ASN A 99 -31.55 2.47 -3.35
CA ASN A 99 -30.42 2.41 -2.44
C ASN A 99 -29.87 0.98 -2.28
N SER A 100 -30.71 -0.04 -2.45
CA SER A 100 -30.34 -1.47 -2.44
C SER A 100 -30.16 -2.04 -3.85
N THR A 101 -30.03 -1.21 -4.89
CA THR A 101 -29.29 -1.61 -6.11
C THR A 101 -27.79 -1.54 -5.87
N ASN A 102 -27.36 -0.95 -4.75
CA ASN A 102 -26.22 -1.45 -3.96
C ASN A 102 -26.67 -2.64 -3.11
N LEU A 103 -27.30 -3.64 -3.73
CA LEU A 103 -27.42 -4.97 -3.15
C LEU A 103 -25.99 -5.37 -2.83
N GLU A 104 -25.71 -5.57 -1.55
CA GLU A 104 -24.43 -6.06 -1.03
C GLU A 104 -23.90 -7.11 -1.99
N THR A 105 -22.99 -6.65 -2.86
CA THR A 105 -21.99 -7.53 -3.44
C THR A 105 -21.41 -8.20 -2.21
N PRO A 106 -21.43 -9.54 -2.06
CA PRO A 106 -20.77 -10.17 -0.93
C PRO A 106 -19.42 -9.48 -0.80
N MET A 107 -19.19 -8.82 0.35
CA MET A 107 -18.05 -7.94 0.50
C MET A 107 -16.84 -8.75 0.05
N ASN A 108 -16.29 -8.41 -1.10
CA ASN A 108 -15.13 -9.09 -1.63
C ASN A 108 -13.91 -8.30 -1.16
N GLN A 109 -12.75 -8.95 -1.20
CA GLN A 109 -11.51 -8.35 -0.72
C GLN A 109 -11.25 -6.98 -1.36
N TYR A 110 -11.63 -6.81 -2.63
CA TYR A 110 -11.58 -5.54 -3.34
C TYR A 110 -12.45 -4.43 -2.72
N ASN A 111 -13.74 -4.69 -2.47
CA ASN A 111 -14.65 -3.69 -1.90
C ASN A 111 -14.24 -3.33 -0.47
N ALA A 112 -13.85 -4.32 0.33
CA ALA A 112 -13.39 -4.11 1.70
C ALA A 112 -12.13 -3.24 1.72
N LEU A 113 -11.11 -3.58 0.92
CA LEU A 113 -9.88 -2.80 0.85
C LEU A 113 -10.14 -1.38 0.33
N LYS A 114 -10.99 -1.21 -0.69
CA LYS A 114 -11.36 0.12 -1.19
C LYS A 114 -12.03 0.96 -0.10
N GLN A 115 -12.89 0.38 0.72
CA GLN A 115 -13.54 1.08 1.83
C GLN A 115 -12.52 1.45 2.92
N ALA A 116 -11.61 0.53 3.26
CA ALA A 116 -10.54 0.78 4.23
C ALA A 116 -9.59 1.89 3.79
N LEU A 117 -9.32 2.04 2.49
CA LEU A 117 -8.43 3.10 1.96
C LEU A 117 -9.10 4.48 1.86
N LYS A 118 -10.42 4.53 1.71
CA LYS A 118 -11.18 5.77 1.46
C LYS A 118 -10.96 6.88 2.51
N PRO A 119 -10.95 6.62 3.83
CA PRO A 119 -10.76 7.70 4.81
C PRO A 119 -9.34 8.27 4.84
N HIS A 120 -8.34 7.55 4.32
CA HIS A 120 -6.92 7.99 4.38
C HIS A 120 -6.50 8.79 3.16
N LEU A 121 -7.05 8.47 1.99
CA LEU A 121 -6.65 9.07 0.70
C LEU A 121 -7.78 9.93 0.15
N ARG A 122 -7.50 11.20 -0.12
CA ARG A 122 -8.47 12.14 -0.75
C ARG A 122 -8.65 11.91 -2.25
N TRP A 123 -8.45 10.68 -2.71
CA TRP A 123 -8.46 10.32 -4.12
C TRP A 123 -9.88 10.09 -4.64
N HIS A 124 -10.13 10.47 -5.89
CA HIS A 124 -11.40 10.16 -6.55
C HIS A 124 -11.68 8.65 -6.56
N GLY A 125 -12.95 8.25 -6.45
CA GLY A 125 -13.35 6.84 -6.27
C GLY A 125 -12.79 5.87 -7.31
N ALA A 126 -12.56 6.32 -8.56
CA ALA A 126 -11.94 5.53 -9.61
C ALA A 126 -10.44 5.22 -9.36
N ARG A 127 -9.72 6.15 -8.73
CA ARG A 127 -8.29 6.00 -8.36
C ARG A 127 -8.14 5.14 -7.11
N LEU A 128 -9.02 5.27 -6.12
CA LEU A 128 -9.12 4.32 -5.00
C LEU A 128 -9.43 2.90 -5.48
N SER A 129 -10.38 2.76 -6.41
CA SER A 129 -10.66 1.48 -7.08
C SER A 129 -9.44 0.91 -7.79
N PHE A 130 -8.63 1.76 -8.45
CA PHE A 130 -7.39 1.29 -9.04
C PHE A 130 -6.39 0.82 -7.99
N LEU A 131 -6.17 1.62 -6.93
CA LEU A 131 -5.23 1.31 -5.87
C LEU A 131 -5.55 -0.03 -5.19
N ALA A 132 -6.82 -0.25 -4.84
CA ALA A 132 -7.24 -1.51 -4.24
C ALA A 132 -6.96 -2.72 -5.15
N LEU A 133 -7.26 -2.62 -6.45
CA LEU A 133 -6.93 -3.68 -7.42
C LEU A 133 -5.42 -3.87 -7.56
N PHE A 134 -4.66 -2.77 -7.63
CA PHE A 134 -3.21 -2.83 -7.75
C PHE A 134 -2.58 -3.53 -6.54
N LEU A 135 -2.97 -3.16 -5.32
CA LEU A 135 -2.42 -3.77 -4.10
C LEU A 135 -2.77 -5.26 -4.02
N LEU A 136 -4.03 -5.65 -4.28
CA LEU A 136 -4.43 -7.06 -4.29
C LEU A 136 -3.67 -7.85 -5.36
N ALA A 137 -3.55 -7.32 -6.58
CA ALA A 137 -2.82 -7.97 -7.65
C ALA A 137 -1.33 -8.09 -7.33
N LEU A 138 -0.70 -7.01 -6.85
CA LEU A 138 0.71 -7.01 -6.45
C LEU A 138 0.99 -8.07 -5.38
N LEU A 139 0.12 -8.21 -4.37
CA LEU A 139 0.27 -9.24 -3.35
C LEU A 139 0.13 -10.64 -3.97
N LYS A 140 -0.83 -10.87 -4.88
CA LYS A 140 -0.97 -12.16 -5.58
C LYS A 140 0.29 -12.54 -6.35
N VAL A 141 0.71 -11.68 -7.28
CA VAL A 141 1.75 -12.00 -8.28
C VAL A 141 3.18 -11.68 -7.82
N LYS A 142 3.34 -10.86 -6.78
CA LYS A 142 4.64 -10.40 -6.22
C LYS A 142 5.59 -9.73 -7.22
N THR A 143 5.05 -9.10 -8.24
CA THR A 143 5.86 -8.48 -9.27
C THR A 143 5.19 -7.20 -9.74
N VAL A 144 6.01 -6.21 -10.10
CA VAL A 144 5.55 -4.95 -10.71
C VAL A 144 5.44 -5.03 -12.22
N ASN A 145 5.72 -6.20 -12.82
CA ASN A 145 5.52 -6.40 -14.24
C ASN A 145 4.03 -6.16 -14.58
N LEU A 146 3.76 -5.19 -15.46
CA LEU A 146 2.39 -4.79 -15.75
C LEU A 146 1.55 -5.89 -16.40
N LYS A 147 2.15 -6.84 -17.13
CA LYS A 147 1.42 -7.97 -17.72
C LYS A 147 0.95 -8.93 -16.63
N GLU A 148 1.84 -9.28 -15.69
CA GLU A 148 1.52 -10.10 -14.53
C GLU A 148 0.49 -9.42 -13.61
N LEU A 149 0.65 -8.11 -13.36
CA LEU A 149 -0.33 -7.35 -12.60
C LEU A 149 -1.70 -7.36 -13.28
N ALA A 150 -1.77 -7.24 -14.62
CA ALA A 150 -3.02 -7.31 -15.36
C ALA A 150 -3.71 -8.67 -15.21
N LEU A 151 -2.96 -9.77 -15.15
CA LEU A 151 -3.50 -11.11 -14.85
C LEU A 151 -4.03 -11.23 -13.41
N GLY A 152 -3.42 -10.50 -12.46
CA GLY A 152 -3.84 -10.49 -11.06
C GLY A 152 -5.11 -9.66 -10.76
N PHE A 153 -5.55 -8.81 -11.70
CA PHE A 153 -6.77 -7.99 -11.53
C PHE A 153 -8.01 -8.88 -11.62
N GLU A 154 -8.85 -8.85 -10.60
CA GLU A 154 -10.12 -9.58 -10.60
C GLU A 154 -11.17 -8.86 -11.47
N GLY A 155 -11.94 -9.63 -12.24
CA GLY A 155 -13.07 -9.11 -13.01
C GLY A 155 -13.38 -9.97 -14.23
N ARG A 156 -14.50 -9.63 -14.90
CA ARG A 156 -14.89 -10.23 -16.20
C ARG A 156 -14.31 -9.49 -17.39
N VAL A 157 -13.45 -8.51 -17.13
CA VAL A 157 -12.89 -7.61 -18.14
C VAL A 157 -11.67 -8.29 -18.76
N LEU A 158 -11.46 -8.08 -20.07
CA LEU A 158 -10.30 -8.63 -20.77
C LEU A 158 -8.99 -8.15 -20.11
N VAL A 159 -7.99 -9.04 -20.03
CA VAL A 159 -6.66 -8.74 -19.48
C VAL A 159 -6.05 -7.49 -20.14
N GLU A 160 -6.21 -7.33 -21.45
CA GLU A 160 -5.77 -6.15 -22.20
C GLU A 160 -6.39 -4.83 -21.70
N SER A 161 -7.64 -4.88 -21.25
CA SER A 161 -8.29 -3.71 -20.65
C SER A 161 -7.74 -3.39 -19.25
N HIS A 162 -7.34 -4.41 -18.48
CA HIS A 162 -6.61 -4.22 -17.22
C HIS A 162 -5.21 -3.63 -17.46
N TYR A 163 -4.50 -4.12 -18.49
CA TYR A 163 -3.22 -3.57 -18.90
C TYR A 163 -3.32 -2.08 -19.29
N LYS A 164 -4.29 -1.72 -20.14
CA LYS A 164 -4.58 -0.32 -20.48
C LYS A 164 -4.96 0.53 -19.26
N ARG A 165 -5.60 -0.06 -18.25
CA ARG A 165 -5.94 0.64 -17.00
C ARG A 165 -4.69 0.94 -16.17
N LEU A 166 -3.75 -0.01 -16.07
CA LEU A 166 -2.45 0.20 -15.45
C LEU A 166 -1.69 1.34 -16.16
N GLN A 167 -1.58 1.28 -17.49
CA GLN A 167 -0.90 2.31 -18.27
C GLN A 167 -1.49 3.71 -18.05
N ARG A 168 -2.82 3.86 -18.08
CA ARG A 168 -3.51 5.14 -17.82
C ARG A 168 -3.28 5.67 -16.42
N PHE A 169 -3.25 4.81 -15.40
CA PHE A 169 -2.96 5.28 -14.05
C PHE A 169 -1.54 5.85 -13.96
N PHE A 170 -0.53 5.12 -14.43
CA PHE A 170 0.85 5.58 -14.37
C PHE A 170 1.12 6.78 -15.29
N GLY A 171 0.41 6.88 -16.42
CA GLY A 171 0.47 8.03 -17.32
C GLY A 171 -0.15 9.30 -16.75
N ASP A 172 -1.40 9.21 -16.29
CA ASP A 172 -2.27 10.39 -16.18
C ASP A 172 -2.53 10.84 -14.75
N PHE A 173 -2.29 9.98 -13.75
CA PHE A 173 -2.61 10.30 -12.35
C PHE A 173 -1.42 10.89 -11.61
N GLU A 174 -1.59 12.06 -11.02
CA GLU A 174 -0.59 12.68 -10.14
C GLU A 174 -0.85 12.32 -8.68
N ILE A 175 0.22 11.93 -7.97
CA ILE A 175 0.18 11.51 -6.57
C ILE A 175 0.70 12.66 -5.70
N ASP A 176 -0.04 12.99 -4.65
CA ASP A 176 0.45 13.82 -3.55
C ASP A 176 1.39 12.98 -2.67
N TYR A 177 2.70 13.08 -2.90
CA TYR A 177 3.70 12.30 -2.18
C TYR A 177 3.78 12.65 -0.68
N PRO A 178 3.69 13.93 -0.26
CA PRO A 178 3.48 14.28 1.15
C PRO A 178 2.28 13.60 1.81
N GLU A 179 1.15 13.46 1.11
CA GLU A 179 -0.01 12.70 1.63
C GLU A 179 0.37 11.23 1.89
N ILE A 180 1.05 10.58 0.94
CA ILE A 180 1.53 9.20 1.11
C ILE A 180 2.47 9.08 2.32
N ALA A 181 3.42 10.00 2.47
CA ALA A 181 4.38 10.01 3.57
C ALA A 181 3.68 10.07 4.94
N ARG A 182 2.68 10.95 5.09
CA ARG A 182 1.91 11.09 6.34
C ARG A 182 1.10 9.83 6.64
N ILE A 183 0.42 9.26 5.64
CA ILE A 183 -0.38 8.05 5.80
C ILE A 183 0.48 6.88 6.29
N VAL A 184 1.67 6.67 5.73
CA VAL A 184 2.49 5.50 6.06
C VAL A 184 3.07 5.58 7.47
N VAL A 185 3.39 6.79 7.93
CA VAL A 185 3.81 7.04 9.31
C VAL A 185 2.63 6.81 10.27
N GLN A 186 1.44 7.29 9.91
CA GLN A 186 0.22 7.11 10.70
C GLN A 186 -0.18 5.63 10.82
N TRP A 187 -0.16 4.86 9.73
CA TRP A 187 -0.51 3.44 9.72
C TRP A 187 0.39 2.58 10.60
N LEU A 188 1.67 2.93 10.73
CA LEU A 188 2.62 2.20 11.58
C LEU A 188 2.69 2.74 13.01
N ASN A 189 2.13 3.93 13.28
CA ASN A 189 2.27 4.62 14.56
C ASN A 189 3.73 4.66 15.04
N ILE A 190 4.63 5.10 14.15
CA ILE A 190 6.08 4.99 14.38
C ILE A 190 6.47 5.90 15.57
N PRO A 191 7.03 5.33 16.66
CA PRO A 191 7.38 6.11 17.84
C PRO A 191 8.54 7.07 17.55
N GLN A 192 8.45 8.26 18.14
CA GLN A 192 9.50 9.27 18.12
C GLN A 192 10.40 9.15 19.37
N PRO A 193 11.67 9.62 19.32
CA PRO A 193 12.32 10.30 18.21
C PRO A 193 12.80 9.33 17.11
N TRP A 194 12.70 9.76 15.85
CA TRP A 194 12.97 8.94 14.66
C TRP A 194 14.46 8.81 14.34
N VAL A 195 14.89 7.60 13.97
CA VAL A 195 16.16 7.41 13.26
C VAL A 195 15.86 7.39 11.77
N LEU A 196 16.46 8.31 11.03
CA LEU A 196 16.31 8.39 9.58
C LEU A 196 17.49 7.67 8.91
N SER A 197 17.22 6.95 7.84
CA SER A 197 18.26 6.39 6.97
C SER A 197 18.13 6.98 5.58
N ILE A 198 19.23 7.53 5.05
CA ILE A 198 19.31 8.07 3.69
C ILE A 198 20.27 7.24 2.85
N ASP A 199 19.83 6.85 1.67
CA ASP A 199 20.66 6.12 0.73
C ASP A 199 20.14 6.26 -0.71
N ARG A 200 20.97 5.85 -1.67
CA ARG A 200 20.61 5.78 -3.08
C ARG A 200 20.43 4.34 -3.50
N THR A 201 19.45 4.12 -4.38
CA THR A 201 19.35 2.86 -5.10
C THR A 201 19.37 3.10 -6.60
N ASN A 202 20.03 2.20 -7.31
CA ASN A 202 20.03 2.20 -8.76
C ASN A 202 19.01 1.20 -9.27
N TRP A 203 18.23 1.65 -10.23
CA TRP A 203 17.39 0.82 -11.08
C TRP A 203 17.80 1.05 -12.53
N SER A 204 17.85 -0.02 -13.33
CA SER A 204 18.26 0.06 -14.72
C SER A 204 17.40 -0.85 -15.59
N PHE A 205 17.06 -0.39 -16.79
CA PHE A 205 16.38 -1.18 -17.81
C PHE A 205 16.86 -0.76 -19.21
N GLY A 206 17.50 -1.69 -19.92
CA GLY A 206 18.20 -1.36 -21.17
C GLY A 206 19.21 -0.23 -20.97
N SER A 207 19.08 0.84 -21.76
CA SER A 207 19.91 2.06 -21.68
C SER A 207 19.44 3.09 -20.64
N HIS A 208 18.33 2.83 -19.94
CA HIS A 208 17.78 3.75 -18.94
C HIS A 208 18.33 3.39 -17.56
N HIS A 209 19.00 4.36 -16.93
CA HIS A 209 19.55 4.23 -15.59
C HIS A 209 18.94 5.31 -14.70
N TYR A 210 18.35 4.90 -13.59
CA TYR A 210 17.72 5.77 -12.61
C TYR A 210 18.42 5.63 -11.28
N ASN A 211 18.92 6.75 -10.78
CA ASN A 211 19.47 6.88 -9.44
C ASN A 211 18.41 7.52 -8.54
N ILE A 212 17.96 6.79 -7.54
CA ILE A 212 16.82 7.13 -6.70
C ILE A 212 17.34 7.44 -5.29
N LEU A 213 17.35 8.72 -4.92
CA LEU A 213 17.69 9.15 -3.57
C LEU A 213 16.47 8.95 -2.68
N THR A 214 16.60 8.21 -1.58
CA THR A 214 15.50 7.85 -0.69
C THR A 214 15.88 8.15 0.76
N VAL A 215 14.95 8.72 1.53
CA VAL A 215 15.03 8.76 2.99
C VAL A 215 13.82 8.03 3.57
N GLY A 216 14.07 7.24 4.61
CA GLY A 216 13.03 6.54 5.34
C GLY A 216 13.28 6.54 6.85
N ILE A 217 12.19 6.38 7.61
CA ILE A 217 12.23 6.24 9.05
C ILE A 217 12.48 4.78 9.38
N VAL A 218 13.55 4.49 10.12
CA VAL A 218 13.87 3.12 10.52
C VAL A 218 12.89 2.69 11.60
N HIS A 219 12.10 1.66 11.28
CA HIS A 219 11.18 1.04 12.22
C HIS A 219 11.25 -0.48 12.03
N GLU A 220 11.51 -1.20 13.12
CA GLU A 220 11.49 -2.68 13.13
C GLU A 220 12.43 -3.32 12.09
N GLY A 221 13.60 -2.70 11.88
CA GLY A 221 14.65 -3.18 10.97
C GLY A 221 14.42 -2.87 9.49
N VAL A 222 13.42 -2.04 9.16
CA VAL A 222 13.12 -1.58 7.80
C VAL A 222 13.03 -0.05 7.79
N ALA A 223 13.64 0.62 6.81
CA ALA A 223 13.40 2.03 6.59
C ALA A 223 12.06 2.20 5.84
N ILE A 224 11.08 2.84 6.48
CA ILE A 224 9.79 3.17 5.87
C ILE A 224 10.00 4.41 5.02
N PRO A 225 9.94 4.32 3.67
CA PRO A 225 10.29 5.45 2.82
C PRO A 225 9.21 6.53 2.93
N ILE A 226 9.66 7.75 3.19
CA ILE A 226 8.78 8.92 3.32
C ILE A 226 9.05 9.95 2.22
N LEU A 227 10.23 9.91 1.58
CA LEU A 227 10.56 10.78 0.47
C LEU A 227 11.57 10.12 -0.47
N TRP A 228 11.38 10.30 -1.78
CA TRP A 228 12.34 9.84 -2.79
C TRP A 228 12.34 10.75 -4.03
N TRP A 229 13.54 11.03 -4.54
CA TRP A 229 13.78 11.84 -5.73
C TRP A 229 14.47 11.03 -6.83
N MET A 230 14.00 11.21 -8.07
CA MET A 230 14.66 10.69 -9.25
C MET A 230 15.78 11.66 -9.64
N LEU A 231 17.04 11.31 -9.37
CA LEU A 231 18.18 12.18 -9.66
C LEU A 231 18.44 12.23 -11.16
N LYS A 232 18.71 13.43 -11.69
CA LYS A 232 18.92 13.66 -13.13
C LYS A 232 20.24 13.06 -13.66
N LYS A 233 21.24 12.87 -12.79
CA LYS A 233 22.56 12.37 -13.17
C LYS A 233 22.59 10.84 -13.22
N LYS A 234 23.03 10.28 -14.36
CA LYS A 234 23.15 8.83 -14.59
C LYS A 234 24.25 8.16 -13.75
N LYS A 235 25.29 8.92 -13.34
CA LYS A 235 26.44 8.48 -12.52
C LYS A 235 26.98 9.63 -11.66
N GLY A 236 27.43 9.34 -10.43
CA GLY A 236 27.97 10.31 -9.46
C GLY A 236 27.12 10.48 -8.20
N ASN A 237 27.70 10.98 -7.10
CA ASN A 237 26.99 11.24 -5.83
C ASN A 237 26.01 12.42 -5.99
N SER A 238 24.95 12.46 -5.17
CA SER A 238 24.16 13.69 -5.04
C SER A 238 25.08 14.80 -4.55
N ASN A 239 24.90 16.02 -5.09
CA ASN A 239 25.67 17.15 -4.59
C ASN A 239 25.12 17.61 -3.23
N SER A 240 25.84 18.50 -2.55
CA SER A 240 25.44 18.98 -1.22
C SER A 240 24.10 19.72 -1.26
N ASP A 241 23.88 20.57 -2.26
CA ASP A 241 22.64 21.37 -2.38
C ASP A 241 21.40 20.48 -2.63
N GLU A 242 21.54 19.43 -3.44
CA GLU A 242 20.49 18.43 -3.67
C GLU A 242 20.13 17.72 -2.37
N ARG A 243 21.11 17.37 -1.53
CA ARG A 243 20.87 16.73 -0.23
C ARG A 243 20.20 17.67 0.76
N MET A 244 20.63 18.94 0.82
CA MET A 244 20.02 19.96 1.68
C MET A 244 18.55 20.15 1.33
N ARG A 245 18.25 20.45 0.05
CA ARG A 245 16.86 20.62 -0.41
C ARG A 245 16.02 19.37 -0.20
N PHE A 246 16.60 18.19 -0.38
CA PHE A 246 15.90 16.92 -0.16
C PHE A 246 15.49 16.74 1.31
N ILE A 247 16.37 17.07 2.25
CA ILE A 247 16.07 17.02 3.68
C ILE A 247 15.13 18.15 4.10
N GLU A 248 15.29 19.37 3.58
CA GLU A 248 14.36 20.47 3.83
C GLU A 248 12.94 20.12 3.41
N GLU A 249 12.74 19.45 2.27
CA GLU A 249 11.41 18.96 1.87
C GLU A 249 10.86 17.92 2.84
N MET A 250 11.69 17.04 3.40
CA MET A 250 11.26 16.09 4.42
C MET A 250 10.82 16.81 5.70
N LEU A 251 11.59 17.81 6.15
CA LEU A 251 11.26 18.64 7.32
C LEU A 251 9.98 19.46 7.09
N LYS A 252 9.71 19.92 5.87
CA LYS A 252 8.41 20.57 5.53
C LYS A 252 7.22 19.61 5.61
N ILE A 253 7.42 18.33 5.27
CA ILE A 253 6.37 17.31 5.40
C ILE A 253 6.08 17.01 6.87
N PHE A 254 7.12 17.01 7.72
CA PHE A 254 7.05 16.69 9.15
C PHE A 254 7.70 17.78 10.03
N PRO A 255 7.09 18.98 10.13
CA PRO A 255 7.71 20.14 10.79
C PRO A 255 7.80 20.02 12.31
N SER A 256 7.14 19.04 12.91
CA SER A 256 7.12 18.81 14.36
C SER A 256 7.68 17.44 14.74
N ALA A 257 8.38 16.76 13.83
CA ALA A 257 8.96 15.46 14.13
C ALA A 257 10.21 15.62 15.00
N GLU A 258 10.28 14.87 16.08
CA GLU A 258 11.50 14.68 16.85
C GLU A 258 12.38 13.66 16.12
N ILE A 259 13.58 14.07 15.73
CA ILE A 259 14.52 13.24 14.99
C ILE A 259 15.72 12.97 15.89
N ARG A 260 15.99 11.69 16.16
CA ARG A 260 17.16 11.25 16.91
C ARG A 260 18.43 11.50 16.09
N CYS A 261 18.45 11.05 14.84
CA CYS A 261 19.54 11.32 13.92
C CYS A 261 19.21 10.97 12.46
N LEU A 262 19.90 11.63 11.53
CA LEU A 262 20.02 11.22 10.12
C LEU A 262 21.27 10.36 9.91
N CYS A 263 21.06 9.09 9.59
CA CYS A 263 22.12 8.13 9.29
C CYS A 263 22.43 8.07 7.79
N GLY A 264 23.69 8.24 7.41
CA GLY A 264 24.16 8.19 6.01
C GLY A 264 25.55 7.59 5.85
N ASP A 265 25.79 6.84 4.77
CA ASP A 265 27.09 6.23 4.48
C ASP A 265 28.12 7.25 3.94
N ARG A 266 29.35 6.81 3.70
CA ARG A 266 30.51 7.56 3.16
C ARG A 266 30.27 8.26 1.83
N GLU A 267 29.16 8.02 1.17
CA GLU A 267 28.74 8.73 -0.04
C GLU A 267 28.05 10.07 0.28
N PHE A 268 27.52 10.20 1.50
CA PHE A 268 26.78 11.34 2.01
C PHE A 268 27.66 12.22 2.91
N ILE A 269 28.87 12.53 2.46
CA ILE A 269 29.83 13.38 3.17
C ILE A 269 30.18 14.66 2.39
N GLY A 270 30.91 15.58 3.01
CA GLY A 270 31.40 16.82 2.39
C GLY A 270 31.25 18.04 3.27
N LEU A 271 32.15 19.02 3.11
CA LEU A 271 32.25 20.22 3.95
C LEU A 271 30.92 20.98 4.07
N ALA A 272 30.33 21.36 2.93
CA ALA A 272 29.07 22.11 2.91
C ALA A 272 27.92 21.33 3.54
N TRP A 273 27.86 20.01 3.30
CA TRP A 273 26.84 19.14 3.86
C TRP A 273 26.96 19.01 5.38
N LEU A 274 28.18 18.77 5.89
CA LEU A 274 28.44 18.71 7.33
C LEU A 274 28.11 20.05 8.00
N ARG A 275 28.50 21.18 7.39
CA ARG A 275 28.16 22.51 7.89
C ARG A 275 26.65 22.71 8.00
N TYR A 276 25.88 22.33 6.98
CA TYR A 276 24.43 22.43 7.02
C TYR A 276 23.83 21.61 8.16
N LEU A 277 24.24 20.36 8.32
CA LEU A 277 23.74 19.50 9.40
C LEU A 277 24.07 20.04 10.79
N LEU A 278 25.26 20.60 10.99
CA LEU A 278 25.64 21.23 12.26
C LEU A 278 24.83 22.49 12.57
N LEU A 279 24.34 23.19 11.54
CA LEU A 279 23.54 24.41 11.67
C LEU A 279 22.03 24.14 11.77
N GLU A 280 21.58 22.91 11.50
CA GLU A 280 20.17 22.53 11.53
C GLU A 280 19.81 21.92 12.91
N PRO A 281 19.25 22.71 13.85
CA PRO A 281 19.04 22.27 15.23
C PRO A 281 18.04 21.11 15.36
N MET A 282 17.15 20.95 14.38
CA MET A 282 16.16 19.87 14.37
C MET A 282 16.72 18.54 13.86
N LEU A 283 17.97 18.51 13.39
CA LEU A 283 18.51 17.36 12.68
C LEU A 283 19.93 17.00 13.15
N ALA A 284 19.99 16.27 14.27
CA ALA A 284 21.19 15.52 14.59
C ALA A 284 21.53 14.52 13.47
N PHE A 285 22.80 14.12 13.36
CA PHE A 285 23.28 13.23 12.31
C PHE A 285 24.22 12.16 12.85
N CYS A 286 24.31 11.06 12.11
CA CYS A 286 25.29 10.00 12.28
C CYS A 286 25.81 9.57 10.90
N LEU A 287 26.96 10.09 10.49
CA LEU A 287 27.52 9.83 9.16
C LEU A 287 28.74 8.93 9.25
N ARG A 288 28.84 7.94 8.36
CA ARG A 288 30.07 7.17 8.20
C ARG A 288 31.08 7.98 7.37
N ILE A 289 32.31 8.03 7.85
CA ILE A 289 33.44 8.63 7.13
C ILE A 289 34.34 7.55 6.56
N ARG A 290 35.25 7.93 5.65
CA ARG A 290 36.26 7.02 5.13
C ARG A 290 37.39 6.89 6.15
N ALA A 291 38.00 5.72 6.19
CA ALA A 291 39.17 5.47 7.02
C ALA A 291 40.39 6.35 6.64
N THR A 292 40.38 6.95 5.45
CA THR A 292 41.38 7.90 4.96
C THR A 292 41.07 9.36 5.32
N ASP A 293 39.86 9.68 5.77
CA ASP A 293 39.54 11.04 6.19
C ASP A 293 40.37 11.41 7.42
N LYS A 294 40.86 12.66 7.45
CA LYS A 294 41.74 13.15 8.51
C LYS A 294 40.91 13.72 9.67
N ILE A 295 41.26 13.31 10.88
CA ILE A 295 40.70 13.80 12.14
C ILE A 295 41.80 14.62 12.82
N GLU A 296 41.43 15.83 13.24
CA GLU A 296 42.27 16.65 14.12
C GLU A 296 41.87 16.32 15.57
N TYR A 297 42.81 15.73 16.31
CA TYR A 297 42.61 15.24 17.66
C TYR A 297 43.91 15.38 18.45
N ASN A 298 43.85 15.95 19.67
CA ASN A 298 45.02 16.22 20.52
C ASN A 298 46.16 16.97 19.79
N GLY A 299 45.81 17.99 19.01
CA GLY A 299 46.78 18.80 18.25
C GLY A 299 47.43 18.10 17.05
N LYS A 300 47.04 16.85 16.73
CA LYS A 300 47.55 16.09 15.60
C LYS A 300 46.46 15.87 14.56
N ARG A 301 46.83 15.94 13.28
CA ARG A 301 45.93 15.66 12.15
C ARG A 301 46.30 14.34 11.48
N LEU A 302 45.59 13.27 11.83
CA LEU A 302 45.90 11.90 11.38
C LEU A 302 44.71 11.29 10.64
N ALA A 303 44.98 10.36 9.73
CA ALA A 303 43.91 9.58 9.09
C ALA A 303 43.19 8.71 10.14
N ALA A 304 41.87 8.58 10.03
CA ALA A 304 41.07 7.82 10.99
C ALA A 304 41.57 6.38 11.18
N LYS A 305 42.03 5.71 10.10
CA LYS A 305 42.63 4.37 10.16
C LYS A 305 43.87 4.28 11.06
N VAL A 306 44.63 5.36 11.19
CA VAL A 306 45.84 5.41 12.02
C VAL A 306 45.45 5.58 13.48
N ILE A 307 44.49 6.46 13.76
CA ILE A 307 44.00 6.72 15.12
C ILE A 307 43.43 5.44 15.72
N PHE A 308 42.59 4.72 14.97
CA PHE A 308 41.92 3.51 15.42
C PHE A 308 42.66 2.22 15.01
N ALA A 309 43.96 2.28 14.69
CA ALA A 309 44.73 1.09 14.28
C ALA A 309 44.81 0.02 15.38
N HIS A 310 44.72 0.43 16.65
CA HIS A 310 44.87 -0.42 17.82
C HIS A 310 43.63 -1.26 18.16
N LEU A 311 42.44 -0.91 17.64
CA LEU A 311 41.19 -1.61 17.99
C LEU A 311 41.22 -3.08 17.57
N ALA A 312 40.92 -3.99 18.50
CA ALA A 312 40.70 -5.41 18.24
C ALA A 312 39.32 -5.66 17.62
N ILE A 313 39.10 -6.82 16.98
CA ILE A 313 37.81 -7.17 16.36
C ILE A 313 36.68 -7.13 17.42
N GLY A 314 35.59 -6.42 17.11
CA GLY A 314 34.46 -6.22 18.01
C GLY A 314 34.68 -5.09 19.03
N GLU A 315 35.88 -4.52 19.12
CA GLU A 315 36.17 -3.39 19.99
C GLU A 315 35.70 -2.08 19.35
N SER A 316 35.06 -1.25 20.16
CA SER A 316 34.65 0.11 19.80
C SER A 316 35.26 1.14 20.72
N GLN A 317 35.61 2.30 20.17
CA GLN A 317 36.17 3.42 20.91
C GLN A 317 35.57 4.74 20.42
N ARG A 318 35.14 5.56 21.37
CA ARG A 318 34.82 6.97 21.17
C ARG A 318 36.06 7.81 21.49
N LEU A 319 36.35 8.81 20.66
CA LEU A 319 37.37 9.81 21.00
C LEU A 319 36.82 10.77 22.06
N GLN A 320 37.64 11.06 23.07
CA GLN A 320 37.28 11.93 24.20
C GLN A 320 37.81 13.34 23.97
N GLY A 321 36.96 14.36 24.08
CA GLY A 321 37.35 15.75 23.87
C GLY A 321 37.18 16.23 22.42
N SER A 322 37.76 17.40 22.12
CA SER A 322 37.53 18.08 20.84
C SER A 322 38.15 17.33 19.66
N CYS A 323 37.29 16.98 18.70
CA CYS A 323 37.68 16.36 17.43
C CYS A 323 37.16 17.24 16.29
N LEU A 324 38.04 17.58 15.33
CA LEU A 324 37.62 18.27 14.11
C LEU A 324 37.71 17.36 12.90
N ILE A 325 36.67 17.39 12.08
CA ILE A 325 36.65 16.75 10.77
C ILE A 325 36.24 17.80 9.75
N TRP A 326 37.07 17.96 8.71
CA TRP A 326 36.94 19.03 7.72
C TRP A 326 36.81 20.43 8.37
N GLY A 327 37.47 20.65 9.51
CA GLY A 327 37.45 21.92 10.24
C GLY A 327 36.23 22.15 11.14
N TYR A 328 35.33 21.18 11.28
CA TYR A 328 34.15 21.30 12.13
C TYR A 328 34.20 20.35 13.33
N PRO A 329 33.73 20.79 14.51
CA PRO A 329 33.66 19.97 15.71
C PRO A 329 32.60 18.88 15.57
N VAL A 330 32.98 17.64 15.88
CA VAL A 330 32.09 16.48 15.82
C VAL A 330 32.46 15.47 16.89
N SER A 331 31.50 14.65 17.33
CA SER A 331 31.82 13.42 18.06
C SER A 331 32.28 12.35 17.07
N VAL A 332 33.27 11.53 17.45
CA VAL A 332 33.77 10.43 16.62
C VAL A 332 33.77 9.13 17.42
N GLU A 333 33.24 8.08 16.81
CA GLU A 333 33.28 6.72 17.33
C GLU A 333 33.69 5.74 16.23
N ALA A 334 34.44 4.71 16.59
CA ALA A 334 34.83 3.66 15.66
C ALA A 334 34.61 2.27 16.25
N LEU A 335 34.37 1.29 15.38
CA LEU A 335 34.23 -0.13 15.68
C LEU A 335 35.07 -0.93 14.67
N ARG A 336 35.84 -1.91 15.15
CA ARG A 336 36.45 -2.91 14.27
C ARG A 336 35.45 -4.02 13.96
N LEU A 337 35.15 -4.19 12.68
CA LEU A 337 34.20 -5.20 12.20
C LEU A 337 34.83 -6.60 12.10
N PRO A 338 34.02 -7.67 11.98
CA PRO A 338 34.52 -9.05 11.86
C PRO A 338 35.40 -9.32 10.64
N ASP A 339 35.25 -8.52 9.57
CA ASP A 339 36.10 -8.58 8.37
C ASP A 339 37.41 -7.78 8.52
N ASN A 340 37.73 -7.38 9.75
CA ASN A 340 38.87 -6.54 10.13
C ASN A 340 38.83 -5.09 9.57
N SER A 341 37.73 -4.69 8.92
CA SER A 341 37.54 -3.30 8.48
C SER A 341 37.12 -2.39 9.62
N LEU A 342 37.33 -1.07 9.46
CA LEU A 342 36.87 -0.06 10.41
C LEU A 342 35.54 0.54 9.96
N LEU A 343 34.56 0.51 10.88
CA LEU A 343 33.41 1.40 10.85
C LEU A 343 33.75 2.64 11.66
N ILE A 344 33.82 3.81 11.03
CA ILE A 344 34.08 5.08 11.72
C ILE A 344 32.92 6.01 11.41
N VAL A 345 32.30 6.53 12.46
CA VAL A 345 31.10 7.36 12.40
C VAL A 345 31.31 8.66 13.12
N ILE A 346 30.67 9.70 12.61
CA ILE A 346 30.70 11.06 13.14
C ILE A 346 29.28 11.51 13.44
N GLY A 347 29.13 12.34 14.45
CA GLY A 347 27.84 12.95 14.78
C GLY A 347 27.98 14.32 15.40
N GLN A 348 26.86 14.83 15.90
CA GLN A 348 26.80 16.10 16.61
C GLN A 348 27.81 16.12 17.77
N PRO A 349 28.39 17.27 18.12
CA PRO A 349 29.16 17.41 19.36
C PRO A 349 28.39 16.81 20.56
N ASP A 350 29.14 16.15 21.44
CA ASP A 350 28.66 15.56 22.70
C ASP A 350 27.62 14.43 22.61
N CYS A 351 27.28 13.93 21.42
CA CYS A 351 26.41 12.77 21.27
C CYS A 351 27.08 11.45 21.72
N LEU A 352 26.26 10.50 22.16
CA LEU A 352 26.66 9.16 22.58
C LEU A 352 25.99 8.09 21.71
N GLY A 353 26.61 6.92 21.62
CA GLY A 353 26.00 5.74 20.99
C GLY A 353 25.93 5.81 19.46
N LEU A 354 26.91 6.42 18.81
CA LEU A 354 26.89 6.63 17.37
C LEU A 354 26.91 5.32 16.59
N ILE A 355 27.63 4.32 17.09
CA ILE A 355 27.69 3.00 16.45
C ILE A 355 26.32 2.29 16.50
N GLN A 356 25.60 2.40 17.61
CA GLN A 356 24.26 1.84 17.79
C GLN A 356 23.25 2.52 16.86
N ASP A 357 23.30 3.85 16.79
CA ASP A 357 22.46 4.63 15.88
C ASP A 357 22.78 4.32 14.41
N TYR A 358 24.07 4.24 14.06
CA TYR A 358 24.49 3.92 12.70
C TYR A 358 24.07 2.51 12.27
N ALA A 359 24.07 1.54 13.20
CA ALA A 359 23.63 0.18 12.90
C ALA A 359 22.19 0.13 12.36
N GLN A 360 21.33 1.06 12.80
CA GLN A 360 19.95 1.18 12.33
C GLN A 360 19.87 1.62 10.86
N ARG A 361 20.90 2.28 10.31
CA ARG A 361 20.97 2.68 8.88
C ARG A 361 20.65 1.53 7.95
N TRP A 362 21.07 0.30 8.30
CA TRP A 362 20.86 -0.91 7.50
C TRP A 362 19.39 -1.19 7.15
N GLY A 363 18.43 -0.59 7.87
CA GLY A 363 17.02 -0.65 7.53
C GLY A 363 16.70 -0.23 6.10
N ILE A 364 17.48 0.68 5.50
CA ILE A 364 17.26 1.12 4.10
C ILE A 364 17.70 0.07 3.07
N GLU A 365 18.71 -0.73 3.39
CA GLU A 365 19.08 -1.86 2.54
C GLU A 365 18.02 -2.95 2.58
N THR A 366 17.41 -3.16 3.76
CA THR A 366 16.23 -4.03 3.89
C THR A 366 15.09 -3.53 3.03
N LEU A 367 14.79 -2.23 3.05
CA LEU A 367 13.79 -1.59 2.18
C LEU A 367 14.07 -1.87 0.71
N PHE A 368 15.28 -1.57 0.22
CA PHE A 368 15.63 -1.79 -1.18
C PHE A 368 15.55 -3.26 -1.57
N GLY A 369 15.98 -4.16 -0.68
CA GLY A 369 15.82 -5.60 -0.87
C GLY A 369 14.35 -6.01 -1.03
N ILE A 370 13.45 -5.46 -0.21
CA ILE A 370 12.00 -5.70 -0.28
C ILE A 370 11.42 -5.20 -1.60
N PHE A 371 11.75 -3.98 -2.02
CA PHE A 371 11.26 -3.44 -3.29
C PHE A 371 11.77 -4.26 -4.48
N LYS A 372 13.01 -4.73 -4.43
CA LYS A 372 13.61 -5.59 -5.45
C LYS A 372 13.18 -7.06 -5.26
N THR A 373 14.12 -7.99 -5.38
CA THR A 373 13.83 -9.42 -5.55
C THR A 373 13.26 -10.11 -4.30
N ARG A 374 13.41 -9.54 -3.10
CA ARG A 374 12.91 -10.19 -1.86
C ARG A 374 11.41 -10.00 -1.64
N GLY A 375 10.78 -9.03 -2.31
CA GLY A 375 9.36 -8.70 -2.13
C GLY A 375 8.64 -8.52 -3.45
N PHE A 376 8.77 -7.35 -4.06
CA PHE A 376 7.90 -6.86 -5.14
C PHE A 376 8.53 -6.89 -6.54
N CYS A 377 9.77 -7.36 -6.66
CA CYS A 377 10.50 -7.52 -7.92
C CYS A 377 10.55 -6.24 -8.76
N LEU A 378 10.87 -5.09 -8.16
CA LEU A 378 10.95 -3.77 -8.82
C LEU A 378 11.74 -3.79 -10.14
N GLU A 379 12.77 -4.65 -10.23
CA GLU A 379 13.63 -4.80 -11.42
C GLU A 379 12.91 -5.43 -12.64
N SER A 380 11.69 -5.95 -12.46
CA SER A 380 10.86 -6.51 -13.53
C SER A 380 10.01 -5.48 -14.29
N THR A 381 9.93 -4.23 -13.82
CA THR A 381 9.25 -3.17 -14.56
C THR A 381 10.10 -2.75 -15.76
N HIS A 382 9.45 -2.22 -16.79
CA HIS A 382 10.12 -1.67 -17.99
C HIS A 382 9.88 -0.16 -18.08
N PHE A 383 9.64 0.52 -16.95
CA PHE A 383 9.35 1.95 -16.94
C PHE A 383 10.56 2.79 -17.36
N THR A 384 10.45 3.39 -18.53
CA THR A 384 11.44 4.32 -19.09
C THR A 384 11.09 5.79 -18.80
N ASP A 385 10.04 6.08 -18.03
CA ASP A 385 9.71 7.43 -17.55
C ASP A 385 9.95 7.50 -16.03
N PRO A 386 10.81 8.42 -15.54
CA PRO A 386 11.08 8.59 -14.11
C PRO A 386 9.81 8.90 -13.30
N LYS A 387 8.83 9.62 -13.87
CA LYS A 387 7.59 9.94 -13.16
C LYS A 387 6.78 8.69 -12.89
N ARG A 388 6.69 7.76 -13.86
CA ARG A 388 6.01 6.46 -13.69
C ARG A 388 6.70 5.60 -12.65
N LEU A 389 8.04 5.55 -12.66
CA LEU A 389 8.81 4.82 -11.66
C LEU A 389 8.63 5.42 -10.26
N ARG A 390 8.63 6.76 -10.14
CA ARG A 390 8.34 7.45 -8.88
C ARG A 390 6.94 7.14 -8.34
N LYS A 391 5.92 7.10 -9.20
CA LYS A 391 4.54 6.69 -8.84
C LYS A 391 4.49 5.23 -8.37
N LEU A 392 5.22 4.32 -9.04
CA LEU A 392 5.30 2.92 -8.64
C LEU A 392 5.86 2.75 -7.23
N LEU A 393 6.91 3.47 -6.88
CA LEU A 393 7.48 3.46 -5.52
C LEU A 393 6.45 3.89 -4.45
N ALA A 394 5.57 4.85 -4.77
CA ALA A 394 4.48 5.22 -3.85
C ALA A 394 3.54 4.03 -3.57
N LEU A 395 3.14 3.31 -4.63
CA LEU A 395 2.25 2.15 -4.48
C LEU A 395 2.94 0.99 -3.74
N LEU A 396 4.23 0.76 -4.01
CA LEU A 396 5.03 -0.23 -3.30
C LEU A 396 5.20 0.12 -1.82
N THR A 397 5.29 1.41 -1.48
CA THR A 397 5.36 1.86 -0.10
C THR A 397 4.09 1.51 0.66
N LEU A 398 2.91 1.75 0.08
CA LEU A 398 1.64 1.35 0.69
C LEU A 398 1.55 -0.17 0.88
N ALA A 399 1.99 -0.96 -0.10
CA ALA A 399 2.01 -2.42 0.00
C ALA A 399 3.00 -2.94 1.06
N LEU A 400 4.18 -2.32 1.15
CA LEU A 400 5.19 -2.59 2.18
C LEU A 400 4.60 -2.38 3.56
N VAL A 401 3.97 -1.22 3.79
CA VAL A 401 3.47 -0.82 5.10
C VAL A 401 2.32 -1.71 5.54
N TRP A 402 1.38 -2.01 4.64
CA TRP A 402 0.31 -2.97 4.94
C TRP A 402 0.87 -4.33 5.32
N SER A 403 1.84 -4.84 4.55
CA SER A 403 2.51 -6.11 4.84
C SER A 403 3.28 -6.08 6.16
N LEU A 404 3.97 -4.99 6.48
CA LEU A 404 4.74 -4.85 7.71
C LEU A 404 3.82 -4.78 8.94
N LYS A 405 2.76 -3.96 8.86
CA LYS A 405 1.76 -3.82 9.93
C LYS A 405 1.06 -5.14 10.21
N THR A 406 0.59 -5.85 9.18
CA THR A 406 0.03 -7.19 9.36
C THR A 406 1.04 -8.14 10.01
N GLY A 407 2.32 -8.07 9.62
CA GLY A 407 3.38 -8.87 10.23
C GLY A 407 3.63 -8.55 11.70
N LEU A 408 3.56 -7.27 12.08
CA LEU A 408 3.68 -6.81 13.46
C LEU A 408 2.57 -7.37 14.34
N GLU A 409 1.32 -7.27 13.90
CA GLU A 409 0.17 -7.75 14.67
C GLU A 409 0.21 -9.27 14.85
N ILE A 410 0.53 -10.02 13.80
CA ILE A 410 0.72 -11.47 13.91
C ILE A 410 1.88 -11.80 14.85
N HIS A 411 2.96 -11.02 14.82
CA HIS A 411 4.10 -11.20 15.71
C HIS A 411 3.75 -10.92 17.18
N HIS A 412 2.90 -9.92 17.46
CA HIS A 412 2.42 -9.63 18.80
C HIS A 412 1.59 -10.78 19.37
N LEU A 413 0.72 -11.38 18.54
CA LEU A 413 -0.09 -12.53 18.94
C LEU A 413 0.73 -13.83 19.02
N ASN A 414 1.66 -14.01 18.09
CA ASN A 414 2.49 -15.20 17.95
C ASN A 414 3.96 -14.80 17.67
N PRO A 415 4.78 -14.61 18.73
CA PRO A 415 6.16 -14.16 18.57
C PRO A 415 6.99 -15.05 17.65
N ILE A 416 7.74 -14.42 16.75
CA ILE A 416 8.66 -15.08 15.83
C ILE A 416 9.90 -15.45 16.64
N PRO A 417 10.34 -16.72 16.64
CA PRO A 417 11.54 -17.13 17.37
C PRO A 417 12.78 -16.36 16.91
N ILE A 418 13.63 -16.00 17.87
CA ILE A 418 14.96 -15.43 17.61
C ILE A 418 15.94 -16.59 17.44
N LYS A 419 16.70 -16.59 16.34
CA LYS A 419 17.73 -17.60 16.06
C LYS A 419 19.04 -17.26 16.78
N LYS A 420 19.97 -18.23 16.86
CA LYS A 420 21.29 -18.09 17.54
C LYS A 420 22.08 -16.83 17.16
N HIS A 421 21.94 -16.36 15.93
CA HIS A 421 22.57 -15.12 15.44
C HIS A 421 21.83 -13.83 15.84
N GLY A 422 20.93 -13.86 16.82
CA GLY A 422 20.22 -12.69 17.36
C GLY A 422 19.16 -12.06 16.45
N ARG A 423 18.78 -12.70 15.33
CA ARG A 423 17.75 -12.19 14.42
C ARG A 423 16.54 -13.10 14.39
N ARG A 424 15.35 -12.52 14.17
CA ARG A 424 14.09 -13.25 13.97
C ARG A 424 14.22 -14.28 12.85
N ALA A 425 13.61 -15.45 13.02
CA ALA A 425 13.62 -16.53 12.03
C ALA A 425 12.97 -16.13 10.69
N LYS A 426 12.05 -15.16 10.72
CA LYS A 426 11.36 -14.56 9.58
C LYS A 426 11.26 -13.06 9.82
N SER A 427 11.42 -12.23 8.78
CA SER A 427 11.18 -10.79 8.93
C SER A 427 9.68 -10.51 9.08
N LEU A 428 9.34 -9.43 9.77
CA LEU A 428 7.95 -8.99 9.97
C LEU A 428 7.26 -8.73 8.63
N PHE A 429 7.93 -8.01 7.72
CA PHE A 429 7.45 -7.84 6.35
C PHE A 429 7.10 -9.18 5.68
N ARG A 430 7.99 -10.18 5.77
CA ARG A 430 7.76 -11.46 5.11
C ARG A 430 6.63 -12.25 5.78
N LEU A 431 6.50 -12.17 7.11
CA LEU A 431 5.40 -12.77 7.85
C LEU A 431 4.06 -12.22 7.36
N GLY A 432 3.90 -10.89 7.36
CA GLY A 432 2.65 -10.28 6.94
C GLY A 432 2.39 -10.39 5.44
N LEU A 433 3.40 -10.24 4.58
CA LEU A 433 3.24 -10.47 3.14
C LEU A 433 2.74 -11.89 2.86
N ASP A 434 3.33 -12.91 3.47
CA ASP A 434 2.89 -14.30 3.25
C ASP A 434 1.49 -14.55 3.80
N HIS A 435 1.15 -13.95 4.93
CA HIS A 435 -0.19 -14.04 5.49
C HIS A 435 -1.23 -13.41 4.58
N LEU A 436 -1.06 -12.13 4.19
CA LEU A 436 -1.97 -11.44 3.27
C LEU A 436 -2.15 -12.22 1.97
N ARG A 437 -1.06 -12.78 1.43
CA ARG A 437 -1.12 -13.62 0.24
C ARG A 437 -1.93 -14.89 0.44
N HIS A 438 -1.76 -15.57 1.57
CA HIS A 438 -2.55 -16.75 1.89
C HIS A 438 -4.05 -16.42 1.91
N LEU A 439 -4.43 -15.32 2.57
CA LEU A 439 -5.81 -14.87 2.66
C LEU A 439 -6.40 -14.52 1.29
N ILE A 440 -5.61 -13.86 0.43
CA ILE A 440 -6.04 -13.45 -0.91
C ILE A 440 -6.14 -14.62 -1.88
N LEU A 441 -5.22 -15.57 -1.82
CA LEU A 441 -5.17 -16.70 -2.76
C LEU A 441 -6.09 -17.87 -2.36
N ASN A 442 -6.51 -17.95 -1.10
CA ASN A 442 -7.33 -19.04 -0.58
C ASN A 442 -8.64 -18.50 0.02
N PRO A 443 -9.61 -18.07 -0.80
CA PRO A 443 -10.84 -17.46 -0.31
C PRO A 443 -11.69 -18.48 0.45
N SER A 444 -11.93 -18.20 1.72
CA SER A 444 -12.85 -18.93 2.60
C SER A 444 -13.49 -17.95 3.59
N LEU A 445 -14.61 -18.30 4.23
CA LEU A 445 -15.22 -17.42 5.24
C LEU A 445 -14.24 -17.06 6.38
N PRO A 446 -13.46 -18.02 6.96
CA PRO A 446 -12.43 -17.69 7.94
C PRO A 446 -11.35 -16.76 7.39
N ASN A 447 -10.83 -17.03 6.19
CA ASN A 447 -9.78 -16.20 5.60
C ASN A 447 -10.27 -14.80 5.23
N PHE A 448 -11.55 -14.66 4.86
CA PHE A 448 -12.14 -13.36 4.63
C PHE A 448 -12.27 -12.55 5.94
N SER A 449 -12.63 -13.19 7.05
CA SER A 449 -12.64 -12.53 8.37
C SER A 449 -11.25 -12.04 8.79
N LEU A 450 -10.23 -12.90 8.66
CA LEU A 450 -8.83 -12.52 8.91
C LEU A 450 -8.35 -11.41 7.96
N PHE A 451 -8.85 -11.40 6.72
CA PHE A 451 -8.55 -10.34 5.77
C PHE A 451 -9.14 -9.01 6.23
N LEU A 452 -10.40 -8.99 6.68
CA LEU A 452 -11.02 -7.78 7.25
C LEU A 452 -10.26 -7.29 8.49
N GLN A 453 -9.79 -8.19 9.37
CA GLN A 453 -8.94 -7.83 10.49
C GLN A 453 -7.63 -7.17 10.02
N SER A 454 -7.02 -7.68 8.96
CA SER A 454 -5.82 -7.06 8.37
C SER A 454 -6.06 -5.66 7.80
N LEU A 455 -7.30 -5.32 7.49
CA LEU A 455 -7.70 -3.99 7.02
C LEU A 455 -8.03 -3.02 8.16
N HIS A 456 -8.47 -3.53 9.32
CA HIS A 456 -8.67 -2.69 10.51
C HIS A 456 -7.38 -1.98 10.92
N PHE A 457 -6.22 -2.57 10.62
CA PHE A 457 -4.93 -1.91 10.84
C PHE A 457 -4.68 -0.71 9.92
N LEU A 458 -5.40 -0.62 8.80
CA LEU A 458 -5.35 0.54 7.92
C LEU A 458 -6.32 1.62 8.40
N SER A 459 -7.37 1.28 9.17
CA SER A 459 -8.31 2.25 9.75
C SER A 459 -7.80 2.84 11.06
N CYS A 460 -7.91 4.16 11.24
CA CYS A 460 -7.47 4.87 12.45
C CYS A 460 -8.47 4.76 13.63
N THR A 461 -9.18 3.65 13.75
CA THR A 461 -10.20 3.41 14.79
C THR A 461 -9.82 2.22 15.65
#